data_AF-A0A8T5XGQ1-F1
#
_entry.id   AF-A0A8T5XGQ1-F1
#
_cell.length_a   1.000
_cell.length_b   1.000
_cell.length_c   1.000
_cell.angle_alpha   90.00
_cell.angle_beta   90.00
_cell.angle_gamma   90.00
#
_symmetry.space_group_name_H-M   'P 1'
#
loop_
_entity.id
_entity.type
_entity.pdbx_description
1 polymer ?
#
loop_
_entity_poly.entity_id
_entity_poly.type
_entity_poly.pdbx_seq_one_letter_code
_entity_poly.pdbx_strand_id
1 'polypeptide(L)'
;MKSYIAKPQEIERNWILVDAKGKKLGRLASEVAKLLRGKHKPTFTPHVDCGDHVIIINADRIELTGRKLYNKVYRHHSNHPGGLKEVTYKELMEKNPEKAVRVAVKGMLPKNSLGRKMIKKLKVYRGTEHNHEAQKPEVKEI
;
A
#
# COMPACT_ATOMS: atom_id res chain seq x y z
N MET A 1 -28.30 22.91 -8.51
CA MET A 1 -27.54 22.53 -7.29
C MET A 1 -26.17 22.01 -7.71
N LYS A 2 -25.07 22.44 -7.09
CA LYS A 2 -23.71 21.92 -7.41
C LYS A 2 -23.35 20.81 -6.43
N SER A 3 -22.73 19.73 -6.93
CA SER A 3 -22.24 18.64 -6.10
C SER A 3 -21.07 19.10 -5.22
N TYR A 4 -20.92 18.47 -4.05
CA TYR A 4 -19.82 18.77 -3.13
C TYR A 4 -18.46 18.45 -3.77
N ILE A 5 -17.50 19.36 -3.59
CA ILE A 5 -16.10 19.20 -4.02
C ILE A 5 -15.23 19.47 -2.80
N ALA A 6 -14.42 18.48 -2.41
CA ALA A 6 -13.51 18.62 -1.29
C ALA A 6 -12.40 19.64 -1.62
N LYS A 7 -12.16 20.58 -0.71
CA LYS A 7 -11.01 21.50 -0.84
C LYS A 7 -9.77 20.85 -0.25
N PRO A 8 -8.60 20.89 -0.92
CA PRO A 8 -7.38 20.25 -0.43
C PRO A 8 -6.94 20.66 0.98
N GLN A 9 -7.27 21.89 1.40
CA GLN A 9 -6.89 22.47 2.69
C GLN A 9 -7.76 22.01 3.86
N GLU A 10 -8.99 21.56 3.59
CA GLU A 10 -9.99 21.16 4.59
C GLU A 10 -9.98 19.65 4.83
N ILE A 11 -9.05 18.91 4.21
CA ILE A 11 -9.00 17.45 4.29
C ILE A 11 -8.26 17.02 5.54
N GLU A 12 -9.00 16.47 6.49
CA GLU A 12 -8.45 15.74 7.62
C GLU A 12 -7.91 14.38 7.16
N ARG A 13 -6.69 14.07 7.59
CA ARG A 13 -5.99 12.82 7.27
C ARG A 13 -5.62 12.12 8.57
N ASN A 14 -6.19 10.94 8.76
CA ASN A 14 -5.90 10.10 9.90
C ASN A 14 -4.70 9.21 9.59
N TRP A 15 -4.10 8.68 10.64
CA TRP A 15 -3.10 7.63 10.55
C TRP A 15 -3.77 6.31 10.90
N ILE A 16 -3.62 5.31 10.04
CA ILE A 16 -4.25 3.99 10.21
C ILE A 16 -3.15 2.95 10.32
N LEU A 17 -3.19 2.14 11.37
CA LEU A 17 -2.32 0.98 11.56
C LEU A 17 -3.03 -0.30 11.12
N VAL A 18 -2.34 -1.09 10.30
CA VAL A 18 -2.85 -2.35 9.75
C VAL A 18 -1.84 -3.46 9.99
N ASP A 19 -2.28 -4.57 10.59
CA ASP A 19 -1.48 -5.78 10.73
C ASP A 19 -1.60 -6.68 9.50
N ALA A 20 -0.48 -7.01 8.86
CA ALA A 20 -0.43 -7.91 7.71
C ALA A 20 -0.33 -9.41 8.08
N LYS A 21 -0.10 -9.74 9.36
CA LYS A 21 0.10 -11.12 9.81
C LYS A 21 -1.09 -12.02 9.45
N GLY A 22 -0.84 -13.10 8.71
CA GLY A 22 -1.87 -14.08 8.32
C GLY A 22 -2.88 -13.54 7.29
N LYS A 23 -2.68 -12.34 6.74
CA LYS A 23 -3.56 -11.74 5.74
C LYS A 23 -3.10 -12.10 4.34
N LYS A 24 -4.05 -12.30 3.43
CA LYS A 24 -3.76 -12.55 2.01
C LYS A 24 -3.30 -11.25 1.34
N LEU A 25 -2.12 -11.27 0.72
CA LEU A 25 -1.48 -10.10 0.10
C LEU A 25 -2.42 -9.26 -0.77
N GLY A 26 -3.18 -9.90 -1.66
CA GLY A 26 -4.08 -9.20 -2.58
C GLY A 26 -5.27 -8.52 -1.90
N ARG A 27 -5.85 -9.17 -0.87
CA ARG A 27 -7.00 -8.62 -0.13
C ARG A 27 -6.57 -7.43 0.71
N LEU A 28 -5.47 -7.58 1.45
CA LEU A 28 -4.86 -6.50 2.22
C LEU A 28 -4.55 -5.30 1.31
N ALA A 29 -3.90 -5.54 0.17
CA ALA A 29 -3.52 -4.46 -0.74
C ALA A 29 -4.73 -3.70 -1.33
N SER A 30 -5.85 -4.38 -1.55
CA SER A 30 -7.08 -3.76 -2.06
C SER A 30 -7.70 -2.80 -1.04
N GLU A 31 -7.85 -3.24 0.21
CA GLU A 31 -8.39 -2.41 1.28
C GLU A 31 -7.46 -1.25 1.63
N VAL A 32 -6.15 -1.49 1.67
CA VAL A 32 -5.17 -0.41 1.88
C VAL A 32 -5.24 0.62 0.74
N ALA A 33 -5.39 0.20 -0.51
CA ALA A 33 -5.55 1.12 -1.63
C ALA A 33 -6.84 1.95 -1.52
N LYS A 34 -7.93 1.39 -0.98
CA LYS A 34 -9.18 2.12 -0.69
C LYS A 34 -8.97 3.20 0.36
N LEU A 35 -8.20 2.91 1.41
CA LEU A 35 -7.83 3.87 2.47
C LEU A 35 -6.96 5.00 1.92
N LEU A 36 -5.89 4.66 1.20
CA LEU A 36 -4.96 5.64 0.60
C LEU A 36 -5.63 6.57 -0.41
N ARG A 37 -6.69 6.11 -1.08
CA ARG A 37 -7.50 6.92 -2.00
C ARG A 37 -8.57 7.77 -1.31
N GLY A 38 -8.92 7.45 -0.06
CA GLY A 38 -10.03 8.09 0.65
C GLY A 38 -11.41 7.63 0.20
N LYS A 39 -11.53 6.49 -0.51
CA LYS A 39 -12.80 5.97 -1.02
C LYS A 39 -13.78 5.50 0.06
N HIS A 40 -13.32 5.43 1.31
CA HIS A 40 -14.16 5.12 2.47
C HIS A 40 -14.79 6.38 3.08
N LYS A 41 -14.33 7.58 2.70
CA LYS A 41 -14.90 8.86 3.16
C LYS A 41 -16.02 9.30 2.21
N PRO A 42 -17.14 9.83 2.74
CA PRO A 42 -18.24 10.34 1.91
C PRO A 42 -17.84 11.58 1.10
N THR A 43 -16.80 12.30 1.53
CA THR A 43 -16.25 13.49 0.88
C THR A 43 -15.31 13.19 -0.31
N PHE A 44 -15.25 11.93 -0.75
CA PHE A 44 -14.34 11.50 -1.81
C PHE A 44 -14.51 12.31 -3.09
N THR A 45 -13.45 13.01 -3.49
CA THR A 45 -13.38 13.77 -4.73
C THR A 45 -12.25 13.22 -5.60
N PRO A 46 -12.52 12.73 -6.84
CA PRO A 46 -11.53 11.97 -7.61
C PRO A 46 -10.21 12.70 -7.95
N HIS A 47 -10.26 14.01 -8.12
CA HIS A 47 -9.11 14.83 -8.50
C HIS A 47 -8.32 15.37 -7.28
N VAL A 48 -8.80 15.10 -6.06
CA VAL A 48 -8.20 15.60 -4.81
C VAL A 48 -7.71 14.43 -3.96
N ASP A 49 -6.55 14.59 -3.31
CA ASP A 49 -6.03 13.57 -2.40
C ASP A 49 -6.72 13.60 -1.03
N CYS A 50 -7.80 12.82 -0.91
CA CYS A 50 -8.65 12.72 0.29
C CYS A 50 -8.27 11.55 1.22
N GLY A 51 -7.26 10.75 0.87
CA GLY A 51 -6.98 9.53 1.61
C GLY A 51 -6.09 9.70 2.83
N ASP A 52 -6.06 8.67 3.65
CA ASP A 52 -5.33 8.64 4.92
C ASP A 52 -3.91 8.13 4.79
N HIS A 53 -3.14 8.30 5.87
CA HIS A 53 -1.86 7.66 6.05
C HIS A 53 -2.08 6.22 6.52
N VAL A 54 -1.36 5.28 5.91
CA VAL A 54 -1.50 3.86 6.26
C VAL A 54 -0.13 3.31 6.62
N ILE A 55 -0.04 2.72 7.80
CA ILE A 55 1.12 1.99 8.30
C ILE A 55 0.76 0.51 8.28
N ILE A 56 1.54 -0.28 7.57
CA ILE A 56 1.44 -1.75 7.58
C ILE A 56 2.60 -2.30 8.40
N ILE A 57 2.30 -3.15 9.39
CA ILE A 57 3.27 -3.91 10.18
C ILE A 57 3.22 -5.40 9.83
N ASN A 58 4.22 -6.16 10.25
CA ASN A 58 4.37 -7.60 9.99
C ASN A 58 4.31 -7.98 8.49
N ALA A 59 4.92 -7.15 7.64
CA ALA A 59 4.90 -7.40 6.19
C ALA A 59 5.58 -8.72 5.80
N ASP A 60 6.48 -9.26 6.62
CA ASP A 60 7.13 -10.57 6.43
C ASP A 60 6.18 -11.76 6.62
N ARG A 61 5.14 -11.61 7.43
CA ARG A 61 4.16 -12.64 7.77
C ARG A 61 2.90 -12.62 6.90
N ILE A 62 2.98 -11.97 5.74
CA ILE A 62 1.87 -11.90 4.80
C ILE A 62 1.76 -13.18 3.98
N GLU A 63 0.53 -13.63 3.75
CA GLU A 63 0.29 -14.91 3.09
C GLU A 63 0.08 -14.78 1.57
N LEU A 64 0.77 -15.64 0.84
CA LEU A 64 0.50 -15.93 -0.57
C LEU A 64 -0.07 -17.34 -0.70
N THR A 65 -1.29 -17.43 -1.21
CA THR A 65 -2.00 -18.71 -1.36
C THR A 65 -1.36 -19.63 -2.41
N GLY A 66 -1.36 -20.94 -2.18
CA GLY A 66 -0.94 -21.97 -3.15
C GLY A 66 0.55 -21.87 -3.49
N ARG A 67 0.92 -22.26 -4.72
CA ARG A 67 2.33 -22.22 -5.18
C ARG A 67 2.81 -20.83 -5.62
N LYS A 68 2.08 -19.76 -5.29
CA LYS A 68 2.40 -18.39 -5.71
C LYS A 68 3.74 -17.90 -5.17
N LEU A 69 4.14 -18.36 -3.98
CA LEU A 69 5.41 -17.98 -3.39
C LEU A 69 6.60 -18.37 -4.29
N TYR A 70 6.52 -19.52 -4.95
CA TYR A 70 7.56 -20.05 -5.84
C TYR A 70 7.38 -19.62 -7.29
N ASN A 71 6.14 -19.66 -7.79
CA ASN A 71 5.87 -19.45 -9.22
C ASN A 71 5.73 -17.98 -9.60
N LYS A 72 5.41 -17.10 -8.63
CA LYS A 72 5.24 -15.67 -8.93
C LYS A 72 6.61 -15.01 -8.97
N VAL A 73 6.88 -14.31 -10.07
CA VAL A 73 8.14 -13.61 -10.30
C VAL A 73 7.89 -12.10 -10.33
N TYR A 74 8.69 -11.35 -9.58
CA TYR A 74 8.81 -9.91 -9.68
C TYR A 74 9.84 -9.57 -10.76
N ARG A 75 9.37 -8.91 -11.83
CA ARG A 75 10.19 -8.51 -12.98
C ARG A 75 10.40 -7.00 -12.96
N HIS A 76 11.62 -6.56 -13.24
CA HIS A 76 11.94 -5.17 -13.53
C HIS A 76 13.04 -5.10 -14.57
N HIS A 77 13.12 -3.97 -15.28
CA HIS A 77 14.08 -3.77 -16.36
C HIS A 77 14.95 -2.54 -16.07
N SER A 78 16.26 -2.63 -16.34
CA SER A 78 17.21 -1.53 -16.15
C SER A 78 17.25 -0.53 -17.30
N ASN A 79 16.48 -0.77 -18.37
CA ASN A 79 16.46 -0.02 -19.63
C ASN A 79 17.75 -0.11 -20.47
N HIS A 80 18.60 -1.09 -20.17
CA HIS A 80 19.77 -1.43 -21.00
C HIS A 80 19.51 -2.77 -21.71
N PRO A 81 20.15 -3.05 -22.86
CA PRO A 81 20.08 -4.37 -23.50
C PRO A 81 20.45 -5.50 -22.53
N GLY A 82 19.65 -6.57 -22.47
CA GLY A 82 19.83 -7.65 -21.49
C GLY A 82 19.48 -7.28 -20.03
N GLY A 83 18.88 -6.12 -19.80
CA GLY A 83 18.61 -5.56 -18.48
C GLY A 83 17.42 -6.13 -17.72
N LEU A 84 16.83 -7.25 -18.16
CA LEU A 84 15.69 -7.89 -17.50
C LEU A 84 16.17 -8.60 -16.23
N LYS A 85 15.61 -8.20 -15.10
CA LYS A 85 15.88 -8.80 -13.79
C LYS A 85 14.62 -9.41 -13.21
N GLU A 86 14.74 -10.66 -12.81
CA GLU A 86 13.66 -11.49 -12.28
C GLU A 86 14.01 -11.95 -10.87
N VAL A 87 13.05 -11.87 -9.95
CA VAL A 87 13.21 -12.32 -8.57
C VAL A 87 11.95 -13.06 -8.17
N THR A 88 12.07 -14.28 -7.64
CA THR A 88 10.90 -15.02 -7.13
C THR A 88 10.29 -14.31 -5.92
N TYR A 89 8.98 -14.47 -5.70
CA TYR A 89 8.35 -13.87 -4.53
C TYR A 89 8.88 -14.46 -3.22
N LYS A 90 9.34 -15.71 -3.22
CA LYS A 90 10.08 -16.30 -2.09
C LYS A 90 11.29 -15.44 -1.71
N GLU A 91 12.21 -15.24 -2.65
CA GLU A 91 13.41 -14.44 -2.41
C GLU A 91 13.08 -12.98 -2.08
N LEU A 92 12.04 -12.43 -2.73
CA LEU A 92 11.60 -11.07 -2.47
C LEU A 92 11.08 -10.90 -1.03
N MET A 93 10.31 -11.87 -0.54
CA MET A 93 9.80 -11.89 0.83
C MET A 93 10.90 -12.08 1.88
N GLU A 94 11.92 -12.89 1.57
CA GLU A 94 13.08 -13.10 2.45
C GLU A 94 13.97 -11.84 2.54
N LYS A 95 14.28 -11.23 1.39
CA LYS A 95 15.20 -10.09 1.32
C LYS A 95 14.53 -8.75 1.62
N ASN A 96 13.32 -8.52 1.10
CA ASN A 96 12.62 -7.25 1.22
C ASN A 96 11.10 -7.42 1.14
N PRO A 97 10.46 -7.91 2.23
CA PRO A 97 9.02 -8.15 2.26
C PRO A 97 8.22 -6.85 2.11
N GLU A 98 8.76 -5.72 2.57
CA GLU A 98 8.14 -4.40 2.43
C GLU A 98 7.93 -4.04 0.96
N LYS A 99 8.90 -4.37 0.09
CA LYS A 99 8.81 -4.15 -1.35
C LYS A 99 7.70 -5.00 -1.97
N ALA A 100 7.50 -6.25 -1.54
CA ALA A 100 6.43 -7.10 -2.06
C ALA A 100 5.04 -6.47 -1.80
N VAL A 101 4.79 -6.02 -0.57
CA VAL A 101 3.55 -5.34 -0.19
C VAL A 101 3.40 -4.01 -0.92
N ARG A 102 4.46 -3.19 -0.95
CA ARG A 102 4.44 -1.88 -1.60
C ARG A 102 4.18 -1.96 -3.10
N VAL A 103 4.73 -2.96 -3.79
CA VAL A 103 4.47 -3.21 -5.21
C VAL A 103 3.01 -3.62 -5.42
N ALA A 104 2.46 -4.49 -4.57
CA ALA A 104 1.06 -4.89 -4.65
C ALA A 104 0.10 -3.69 -4.48
N VAL A 105 0.31 -2.86 -3.45
CA VAL A 105 -0.51 -1.66 -3.22
C VAL A 105 -0.33 -0.63 -4.33
N LYS A 106 0.90 -0.38 -4.78
CA LYS A 106 1.18 0.55 -5.88
C LYS A 106 0.45 0.14 -7.17
N GLY A 107 0.34 -1.17 -7.44
CA GLY A 107 -0.39 -1.68 -8.59
C GLY A 107 -1.90 -1.40 -8.55
N MET A 108 -2.47 -1.22 -7.36
CA MET A 108 -3.91 -0.94 -7.14
C MET A 108 -4.25 0.56 -7.14
N LEU A 109 -3.25 1.45 -7.20
CA LEU A 109 -3.43 2.91 -7.23
C LEU A 109 -3.54 3.46 -8.66
N PRO A 110 -4.18 4.63 -8.85
CA PRO A 110 -4.23 5.30 -10.15
C PRO A 110 -2.82 5.58 -10.71
N LYS A 111 -2.60 5.32 -11.99
CA LYS A 111 -1.30 5.49 -12.66
C LYS A 111 -1.07 6.93 -13.13
N ASN A 112 -1.26 7.90 -12.24
CA ASN A 112 -1.12 9.32 -12.52
C ASN A 112 -0.27 10.04 -11.46
N SER A 113 -0.09 11.35 -11.62
CA SER A 113 0.65 12.19 -10.66
C SER A 113 0.07 12.11 -9.24
N LEU A 114 -1.25 12.03 -9.12
CA LEU A 114 -1.96 11.90 -7.85
C LEU A 114 -1.67 10.57 -7.16
N GLY A 115 -1.71 9.45 -7.88
CA GLY A 115 -1.37 8.13 -7.33
C GLY A 115 0.09 8.03 -6.87
N ARG A 116 1.01 8.72 -7.55
CA ARG A 116 2.41 8.84 -7.10
C ARG A 116 2.55 9.65 -5.80
N LYS A 117 1.62 10.57 -5.51
CA LYS A 117 1.54 11.26 -4.22
C LYS A 117 0.92 10.35 -3.16
N MET A 118 -0.17 9.65 -3.51
CA MET A 118 -0.89 8.75 -2.59
C MET A 118 0.01 7.66 -2.00
N ILE A 119 0.84 7.02 -2.84
CA ILE A 119 1.74 5.94 -2.37
C ILE A 119 2.78 6.42 -1.34
N LYS A 120 3.12 7.71 -1.29
CA LYS A 120 4.07 8.25 -0.29
C LYS A 120 3.50 8.22 1.13
N LYS A 121 2.17 8.17 1.27
CA LYS A 121 1.46 8.04 2.54
C LYS A 121 1.45 6.61 3.09
N LEU A 122 1.83 5.63 2.28
CA LEU A 122 1.99 4.25 2.71
C LEU A 122 3.36 4.06 3.38
N LYS A 123 3.35 3.60 4.63
CA LYS A 123 4.51 3.10 5.34
C LYS A 123 4.35 1.60 5.52
N VAL A 124 5.41 0.84 5.24
CA VAL A 124 5.39 -0.62 5.35
C VAL A 124 6.62 -1.01 6.13
N TYR A 125 6.42 -1.77 7.19
CA TYR A 125 7.44 -2.27 8.09
C TYR A 125 7.49 -3.79 8.03
N ARG A 126 8.71 -4.33 8.06
CA ARG A 126 8.92 -5.77 8.21
C ARG A 126 8.33 -6.29 9.52
N GLY A 127 8.72 -5.70 10.65
CA GLY A 127 8.34 -6.16 11.99
C GLY A 127 7.06 -5.54 12.53
N THR A 128 6.82 -5.74 13.82
CA THR A 128 5.69 -5.20 14.59
C THR A 128 5.84 -3.72 14.92
N GLU A 129 7.06 -3.23 15.00
CA GLU A 129 7.37 -1.87 15.44
C GLU A 129 7.35 -0.85 14.30
N HIS A 130 6.95 0.38 14.62
CA HIS A 130 6.95 1.50 13.69
C HIS A 130 7.37 2.81 14.39
N ASN A 131 8.10 3.67 13.69
CA ASN A 131 8.60 4.93 14.27
C ASN A 131 7.57 6.07 14.26
N HIS A 132 6.28 5.77 14.23
CA HIS A 132 5.19 6.73 14.00
C HIS A 132 4.23 6.85 15.19
N GLU A 133 4.70 6.51 16.40
CA GLU A 133 3.88 6.55 17.63
C GLU A 133 3.33 7.95 17.94
N ALA A 134 4.11 9.00 17.65
CA ALA A 134 3.69 10.39 17.85
C ALA A 134 2.40 10.75 17.07
N GLN A 135 2.09 10.01 16.00
CA GLN A 135 0.92 10.25 15.16
C GLN A 135 -0.35 9.54 15.63
N LYS A 136 -0.28 8.78 16.74
CA LYS A 136 -1.41 8.07 17.36
C LYS A 136 -2.30 7.34 16.33
N PRO A 137 -1.74 6.37 15.60
CA PRO A 137 -2.48 5.71 14.53
C PRO A 137 -3.65 4.90 15.08
N GLU A 138 -4.80 5.00 14.41
CA GLU A 138 -5.99 4.19 14.68
C GLU A 138 -5.77 2.76 14.17
N VAL A 139 -5.93 1.77 15.04
CA VAL A 139 -5.84 0.36 14.64
C VAL A 139 -7.07 0.00 13.83
N LYS A 140 -6.85 -0.53 12.62
CA LYS A 140 -7.93 -0.99 11.75
C LYS A 140 -7.77 -2.47 11.41
N GLU A 141 -8.77 -3.25 11.78
CA GLU A 141 -8.84 -4.65 11.40
C GLU A 141 -9.32 -4.79 9.94
N ILE A 142 -8.59 -5.59 9.17
CA ILE A 142 -8.83 -5.88 7.73
C ILE A 142 -8.85 -7.39 7.51
#